data_AF-A0A7Y3H2A1-F1
#
_entry.id   AF-A0A7Y3H2A1-F1
#
_cell.length_a   1.000
_cell.length_b   1.000
_cell.length_c   1.000
_cell.angle_alpha   90.00
_cell.angle_beta   90.00
_cell.angle_gamma   90.00
#
_symmetry.space_group_name_H-M   'P 1'
#
loop_
_entity.id
_entity.type
_entity.pdbx_description
1 polymer ?
#
loop_
_entity_poly.entity_id
_entity_poly.type
_entity_poly.pdbx_seq_one_letter_code
_entity_poly.pdbx_strand_id
1 'polypeptide(L)'
;MNIEELNRRHFIETDMYYRVGYGLSSKLLSYAFGIFTIEVVLGKKWAKDFNATAQELSYIWKNSHPELEKAIGCKVYIVDGRTYRYKQALIHKGIKPGYDAKKGIIFRKGYLN
;
A
#
# COMPACT_ATOMS: atom_id res chain seq x y z
N MET A 1 11.29 6.80 -13.05
CA MET A 1 11.25 5.81 -11.95
C MET A 1 10.61 4.54 -12.47
N ASN A 2 11.28 3.40 -12.36
CA ASN A 2 10.72 2.12 -12.78
C ASN A 2 9.89 1.52 -11.63
N ILE A 3 8.56 1.54 -11.77
CA ILE A 3 7.64 1.08 -10.72
C ILE A 3 7.73 -0.44 -10.52
N GLU A 4 7.93 -1.21 -11.60
CA GLU A 4 7.99 -2.67 -11.52
C GLU A 4 9.23 -3.13 -10.75
N GLU A 5 10.37 -2.51 -11.03
CA GLU A 5 11.62 -2.78 -10.32
C GLU A 5 11.51 -2.42 -8.84
N LEU A 6 10.93 -1.26 -8.52
CA LEU A 6 10.76 -0.80 -7.15
C LEU A 6 9.79 -1.70 -6.37
N ASN A 7 8.69 -2.15 -7.00
CA ASN A 7 7.80 -3.15 -6.42
C ASN A 7 8.49 -4.48 -6.18
N ARG A 8 9.35 -4.94 -7.09
CA ARG A 8 10.12 -6.18 -6.91
C ARG A 8 11.08 -6.07 -5.73
N ARG A 9 11.78 -4.93 -5.60
CA ARG A 9 12.68 -4.66 -4.46
C ARG A 9 11.89 -4.62 -3.14
N HIS A 10 10.79 -3.86 -3.10
CA HIS A 10 9.92 -3.80 -1.93
C HIS A 10 9.40 -5.17 -1.50
N PHE A 11 9.04 -6.01 -2.48
CA PHE A 11 8.53 -7.35 -2.22
C PHE A 11 9.56 -8.23 -1.51
N ILE A 12 10.81 -8.20 -1.98
CA ILE A 12 11.91 -8.99 -1.43
C ILE A 12 12.30 -8.50 -0.03
N GLU A 13 12.42 -7.18 0.15
CA GLU A 13 12.98 -6.59 1.38
C GLU A 13 11.96 -6.49 2.52
N THR A 14 10.70 -6.21 2.20
CA THR A 14 9.71 -5.80 3.19
C THR A 14 8.43 -6.64 3.13
N ASP A 15 7.84 -6.76 1.93
CA ASP A 15 6.51 -7.36 1.78
C ASP A 15 6.49 -8.86 2.11
N MET A 16 7.60 -9.60 1.93
CA MET A 16 7.68 -11.02 2.30
C MET A 16 7.40 -11.26 3.80
N TYR A 17 7.97 -10.44 4.67
CA TYR A 17 7.74 -10.51 6.12
C TYR A 17 6.28 -10.19 6.46
N TYR A 18 5.75 -9.10 5.90
CA TYR A 18 4.36 -8.69 6.13
C TYR A 18 3.34 -9.68 5.58
N ARG A 19 3.62 -10.26 4.41
CA ARG A 19 2.72 -11.21 3.73
C ARG A 19 2.66 -12.54 4.46
N VAL A 20 3.79 -13.10 4.87
CA VAL A 20 3.83 -14.38 5.59
C VAL A 20 3.38 -14.21 7.05
N GLY A 21 3.92 -13.21 7.74
CA GLY A 21 3.66 -12.95 9.16
C GLY A 21 2.24 -12.46 9.40
N TYR A 22 1.79 -11.46 8.62
CA TYR A 22 0.58 -10.70 8.91
C TYR A 22 -0.49 -10.76 7.81
N GLY A 23 -0.25 -11.50 6.72
CA GLY A 23 -1.19 -11.57 5.59
C GLY A 23 -1.41 -10.22 4.92
N LEU A 24 -0.45 -9.31 5.00
CA LEU A 24 -0.54 -7.97 4.44
C LEU A 24 0.38 -7.88 3.22
N SER A 25 -0.12 -7.35 2.11
CA SER A 25 0.72 -7.07 0.96
C SER A 25 0.44 -5.70 0.38
N SER A 26 1.46 -5.04 -0.16
CA SER A 26 1.30 -3.75 -0.82
C SER A 26 2.15 -3.59 -2.07
N LYS A 27 1.71 -2.72 -2.99
CA LYS A 27 2.47 -2.36 -4.18
C LYS A 27 2.22 -0.92 -4.58
N LEU A 28 3.23 -0.30 -5.16
CA LEU A 28 3.16 0.99 -5.82
C LEU A 28 2.42 0.87 -7.16
N LEU A 29 1.45 1.75 -7.37
CA LEU A 29 0.67 1.87 -8.61
C LEU A 29 1.16 3.02 -9.48
N SER A 30 1.47 4.17 -8.88
CA SER A 30 1.89 5.36 -9.61
C SER A 30 2.66 6.34 -8.72
N TYR A 31 3.44 7.22 -9.35
CA TYR A 31 4.05 8.37 -8.69
C TYR A 31 4.08 9.54 -9.67
N ALA A 32 3.38 10.62 -9.32
CA ALA A 32 3.29 11.82 -10.13
C ALA A 32 3.08 13.05 -9.24
N PHE A 33 3.70 14.18 -9.61
CA PHE A 33 3.55 15.47 -8.91
C PHE A 33 3.82 15.38 -7.39
N GLY A 34 4.79 14.57 -6.98
CA GLY A 34 5.12 14.36 -5.56
C GLY A 34 4.10 13.53 -4.78
N ILE A 35 3.10 12.95 -5.43
CA ILE A 35 2.10 12.07 -4.81
C ILE A 35 2.27 10.66 -5.37
N PHE A 36 2.53 9.70 -4.49
CA PHE A 36 2.53 8.29 -4.88
C PHE A 36 1.23 7.60 -4.49
N THR A 37 0.89 6.54 -5.21
CA THR A 37 -0.33 5.76 -4.96
C THR A 37 0.05 4.31 -4.73
N ILE A 38 -0.41 3.74 -3.62
CA ILE A 38 -0.21 2.33 -3.30
C ILE A 38 -1.54 1.58 -3.23
N GLU A 39 -1.51 0.32 -3.62
CA GLU A 39 -2.55 -0.66 -3.37
C GLU A 39 -2.13 -1.54 -2.19
N VAL A 40 -3.06 -1.79 -1.28
CA VAL A 40 -2.86 -2.58 -0.08
C VAL A 40 -3.93 -3.65 -0.03
N VAL A 41 -3.50 -4.91 0.14
CA VAL A 41 -4.39 -6.05 0.28
C VAL A 41 -4.28 -6.56 1.71
N LEU A 42 -5.41 -6.54 2.42
CA LEU A 42 -5.51 -7.01 3.80
C LEU A 42 -5.92 -8.49 3.82
N GLY A 43 -5.13 -9.31 4.50
CA GLY A 43 -5.44 -10.70 4.80
C GLY A 43 -5.89 -10.88 6.26
N LYS A 44 -6.41 -12.06 6.55
CA LYS A 44 -7.10 -12.40 7.82
C LYS A 44 -6.30 -12.06 9.09
N LYS A 45 -4.96 -12.12 9.04
CA LYS A 45 -4.09 -11.89 10.20
C LYS A 45 -3.87 -10.41 10.52
N TRP A 46 -4.29 -9.48 9.65
CA TRP A 46 -4.11 -8.05 9.88
C TRP A 46 -5.26 -7.44 10.68
N ALA A 47 -4.99 -7.09 11.93
CA ALA A 47 -6.00 -6.61 12.88
C ALA A 47 -6.27 -5.09 12.81
N LYS A 48 -5.38 -4.30 12.21
CA LYS A 48 -5.50 -2.83 12.22
C LYS A 48 -6.62 -2.35 11.30
N ASP A 49 -7.22 -1.21 11.64
CA ASP A 49 -8.23 -0.56 10.80
C ASP A 49 -7.61 0.09 9.56
N PHE A 50 -8.46 0.59 8.66
CA PHE A 50 -8.03 1.18 7.39
C PHE A 50 -7.21 2.47 7.54
N ASN A 51 -7.50 3.30 8.56
CA ASN A 51 -6.76 4.54 8.77
C ASN A 51 -5.35 4.23 9.31
N ALA A 52 -5.28 3.38 10.33
CA ALA A 52 -4.02 2.93 10.90
C ALA A 52 -3.15 2.23 9.84
N THR A 53 -3.75 1.35 9.04
CA THR A 53 -3.06 0.68 7.93
C THR A 53 -2.53 1.67 6.90
N ALA A 54 -3.37 2.61 6.46
CA ALA A 54 -2.98 3.58 5.44
C ALA A 54 -1.83 4.47 5.92
N GLN A 55 -1.89 4.93 7.17
CA GLN A 55 -0.83 5.71 7.79
C GLN A 55 0.47 4.90 7.82
N GLU A 56 0.45 3.71 8.41
CA GLU A 56 1.63 2.85 8.58
C GLU A 56 2.29 2.50 7.24
N LEU A 57 1.51 2.02 6.27
CA LEU A 57 2.09 1.64 4.98
C LEU A 57 2.57 2.83 4.18
N SER A 58 1.84 3.95 4.19
CA SER A 58 2.33 5.16 3.50
C SER A 58 3.69 5.62 4.06
N TYR A 59 3.90 5.54 5.37
CA TYR A 59 5.17 5.89 6.02
C TYR A 59 6.28 4.90 5.68
N ILE A 60 6.01 3.59 5.72
CA ILE A 60 6.97 2.56 5.33
C ILE A 60 7.42 2.80 3.88
N TRP A 61 6.47 2.95 2.95
CA TRP A 61 6.80 3.19 1.55
C TRP A 61 7.66 4.43 1.34
N LYS A 62 7.32 5.54 2.00
CA LYS A 62 8.09 6.79 1.90
C LYS A 62 9.51 6.66 2.45
N ASN A 63 9.68 5.98 3.58
CA ASN A 63 10.95 5.96 4.31
C ASN A 63 11.88 4.83 3.85
N SER A 64 11.35 3.77 3.25
CA SER A 64 12.13 2.61 2.79
C SER A 64 12.64 2.75 1.35
N HIS A 65 12.17 3.73 0.59
CA HIS A 65 12.57 3.91 -0.82
C HIS A 65 13.05 5.34 -1.07
N PRO A 66 14.34 5.54 -1.42
CA PRO A 66 14.89 6.86 -1.74
C PRO A 66 14.12 7.59 -2.84
N GLU A 67 13.53 6.85 -3.79
CA GLU A 67 12.74 7.42 -4.90
C GLU A 67 11.48 8.15 -4.41
N LEU A 68 10.98 7.82 -3.22
CA LEU A 68 9.76 8.38 -2.62
C LEU A 68 10.06 9.41 -1.52
N GLU A 69 11.33 9.68 -1.20
CA GLU A 69 11.73 10.58 -0.11
C GLU A 69 11.10 11.97 -0.24
N LYS A 70 11.08 12.50 -1.47
CA LYS A 70 10.54 13.83 -1.80
C LYS A 70 9.02 13.86 -1.94
N ALA A 71 8.32 12.74 -1.74
CA ALA A 71 6.88 12.71 -1.84
C ALA A 71 6.21 13.57 -0.75
N ILE A 72 5.24 14.37 -1.14
CA ILE A 72 4.44 15.22 -0.26
C ILE A 72 3.25 14.49 0.32
N GLY A 73 2.74 13.48 -0.38
CA GLY A 73 1.59 12.68 0.04
C GLY A 73 1.51 11.32 -0.62
N CYS A 74 0.58 10.51 -0.10
CA CYS A 74 0.31 9.15 -0.57
C CYS A 74 -1.19 8.90 -0.65
N LYS A 75 -1.65 8.33 -1.77
CA LYS A 75 -2.99 7.76 -1.91
C LYS A 75 -2.91 6.27 -1.65
N VAL A 76 -3.74 5.77 -0.74
CA VAL A 76 -3.78 4.35 -0.36
C VAL A 76 -5.12 3.77 -0.78
N TYR A 77 -5.09 2.76 -1.65
CA TYR A 77 -6.26 1.98 -2.04
C TYR A 77 -6.23 0.63 -1.34
N ILE A 78 -7.32 0.29 -0.66
CA ILE A 78 -7.38 -0.89 0.21
C ILE A 78 -8.34 -1.90 -0.38
N VAL A 79 -7.89 -3.15 -0.45
CA VAL A 79 -8.71 -4.34 -0.71
C VAL A 79 -8.81 -5.12 0.59
N ASP A 80 -10.02 -5.27 1.12
CA ASP A 80 -10.27 -5.98 2.37
C ASP A 80 -10.59 -7.46 2.13
N GLY A 81 -9.53 -8.27 2.04
CA GLY A 81 -9.65 -9.72 1.96
C GLY A 81 -10.00 -10.40 3.30
N ARG A 82 -10.12 -9.65 4.40
CA ARG A 82 -10.56 -10.18 5.70
C ARG A 82 -12.07 -10.39 5.69
N THR A 83 -12.78 -9.34 5.30
CA THR A 83 -14.25 -9.30 5.19
C THR A 83 -14.70 -10.05 3.94
N TYR A 84 -14.04 -9.81 2.81
CA TYR A 84 -14.42 -10.37 1.52
C TYR A 84 -13.41 -11.41 1.02
N ARG A 85 -13.44 -12.62 1.60
CA ARG A 85 -12.47 -13.67 1.28
C ARG A 85 -12.38 -14.03 -0.21
N TYR A 86 -13.48 -13.90 -0.95
CA TYR A 86 -13.49 -14.15 -2.40
C TYR A 86 -12.54 -13.23 -3.16
N LYS A 87 -12.25 -12.02 -2.65
CA LYS A 87 -11.33 -11.07 -3.31
C LYS A 87 -9.90 -11.61 -3.35
N GLN A 88 -9.48 -12.38 -2.33
CA GLN A 88 -8.18 -13.05 -2.34
C GLN A 88 -8.11 -14.10 -3.47
N ALA A 89 -9.19 -14.85 -3.67
CA ALA A 89 -9.27 -15.82 -4.76
C ALA A 89 -9.26 -15.14 -6.15
N LEU A 90 -9.89 -13.97 -6.29
CA LEU A 90 -9.83 -13.18 -7.53
C LEU A 90 -8.40 -12.72 -7.83
N ILE A 91 -7.69 -12.19 -6.82
CA ILE A 91 -6.29 -11.75 -6.96
C ILE A 91 -5.39 -12.91 -7.40
N HIS A 92 -5.55 -14.10 -6.82
CA HIS A 92 -4.78 -15.29 -7.22
C HIS A 92 -5.04 -15.71 -8.67
N LYS A 93 -6.21 -15.40 -9.23
CA LYS A 93 -6.55 -15.63 -10.63
C LYS A 93 -6.11 -14.49 -11.56
N GLY A 94 -5.36 -13.51 -11.05
CA GLY A 94 -4.94 -12.33 -11.80
C GLY A 94 -6.04 -11.29 -12.01
N ILE A 95 -7.20 -11.46 -11.40
CA ILE A 95 -8.33 -10.53 -11.50
C ILE A 95 -8.16 -9.44 -10.44
N LYS A 96 -8.25 -8.18 -10.85
CA LYS A 96 -8.19 -7.02 -9.94
C LYS A 96 -9.56 -6.79 -9.28
N PRO A 97 -9.73 -7.07 -7.97
CA PRO A 97 -10.98 -6.77 -7.29
C PRO A 97 -11.15 -5.26 -7.07
N GLY A 98 -12.40 -4.82 -6.88
CA GLY A 98 -12.68 -3.44 -6.50
C GLY A 98 -12.17 -3.08 -5.09
N TYR A 99 -11.78 -1.81 -4.92
CA TYR A 99 -11.30 -1.25 -3.66
C TYR A 99 -12.43 -1.04 -2.64
N ASP A 100 -12.17 -1.43 -1.39
CA ASP A 100 -13.09 -1.25 -0.25
C ASP A 100 -12.92 0.10 0.44
N ALA A 101 -11.72 0.69 0.37
CA ALA A 101 -11.46 2.02 0.88
C ALA A 101 -10.38 2.75 0.09
N LYS A 102 -10.45 4.08 0.13
CA LYS A 102 -9.44 4.99 -0.40
C LYS A 102 -9.09 6.01 0.68
N LYS A 103 -7.80 6.19 0.96
CA LYS A 103 -7.30 7.13 1.98
C LYS A 103 -6.21 8.00 1.38
N GLY A 104 -6.17 9.26 1.81
CA GLY A 104 -5.11 10.20 1.44
C GLY A 104 -4.29 10.54 2.68
N ILE A 105 -2.97 10.38 2.60
CA ILE A 105 -2.02 10.73 3.64
C ILE A 105 -1.15 11.89 3.16
N ILE A 106 -0.96 12.89 4.00
CA ILE A 106 -0.04 14.01 3.78
C ILE A 106 1.06 13.91 4.82
N PHE A 107 2.32 13.86 4.36
CA PHE A 107 3.45 13.59 5.26
C PHE A 107 3.94 14.81 6.02
N ARG A 108 3.58 16.03 5.58
CA ARG A 108 3.97 17.28 6.21
C ARG A 108 2.73 17.97 6.77
N LYS A 109 2.75 18.30 8.05
CA LYS A 109 1.73 19.16 8.67
C LYS A 109 1.84 20.56 8.07
N GLY A 110 0.70 21.19 7.73
CA GLY A 110 0.65 22.58 7.25
C GLY A 110 0.93 22.81 5.76
N TYR A 111 0.92 21.78 4.91
CA TYR A 111 1.13 21.96 3.46
C TYR A 111 -0.08 22.55 2.69
N LEU A 112 -1.26 22.54 3.32
CA LEU A 112 -2.52 23.00 2.76
C LEU A 112 -3.05 24.28 3.43
N ASN A 113 -2.25 24.90 4.30
CA ASN A 113 -2.54 26.17 4.96
C ASN A 113 -1.40 27.14 4.68
#